data_AF-A0A931H3J2-F1
#
_entry.id   AF-A0A931H3J2-F1
#
_cell.length_a   1.000
_cell.length_b   1.000
_cell.length_c   1.000
_cell.angle_alpha   90.00
_cell.angle_beta   90.00
_cell.angle_gamma   90.00
#
_symmetry.space_group_name_H-M   'P 1'
#
loop_
_entity.id
_entity.type
_entity.pdbx_description
1 polymer ?
#
loop_
_entity_poly.entity_id
_entity_poly.type
_entity_poly.pdbx_seq_one_letter_code
_entity_poly.pdbx_strand_id
1 'polypeptide(L)'
;MNTGATMTDTQAATAAEDAALAQAAATLSQACTALWTATLSLMTAFMHQPAPAHRYLMARKIAANFALLQDQPCFTHKARESFARLATHWGKKADRLSPKQDKPSGGFGALRPAWLSGLF
;
A
#
# COMPACT_ATOMS: atom_id res chain seq x y z
N MET A 1 -22.22 -48.36 26.34
CA MET A 1 -20.98 -48.23 25.57
C MET A 1 -21.27 -47.29 24.40
N ASN A 2 -20.93 -46.01 24.54
CA ASN A 2 -21.15 -45.00 23.48
C ASN A 2 -20.05 -43.93 23.52
N THR A 3 -18.79 -44.38 23.58
CA THR A 3 -17.60 -43.53 23.72
C THR A 3 -16.81 -43.35 22.42
N GLY A 4 -17.22 -44.00 21.33
CA GLY A 4 -16.50 -43.99 20.05
C GLY A 4 -16.86 -42.82 19.11
N ALA A 5 -18.06 -42.23 19.24
CA ALA A 5 -18.55 -41.22 18.30
C ALA A 5 -17.93 -39.83 18.51
N THR A 6 -17.64 -39.45 19.75
CA THR A 6 -17.12 -38.10 20.07
C THR A 6 -15.65 -37.89 19.66
N MET A 7 -14.87 -38.98 19.57
CA MET A 7 -13.45 -38.91 19.24
C MET A 7 -13.23 -38.64 17.74
N THR A 8 -14.06 -39.24 16.88
CA THR A 8 -14.01 -39.03 15.42
C THR A 8 -14.53 -37.66 15.01
N ASP A 9 -15.57 -37.15 15.68
CA ASP A 9 -16.10 -35.81 15.40
C ASP A 9 -15.09 -34.70 15.75
N THR A 10 -14.36 -34.88 16.87
CA THR A 10 -13.30 -33.95 17.26
C THR A 10 -12.15 -33.97 16.26
N GLN A 11 -11.75 -35.14 15.79
CA GLN A 11 -10.66 -35.28 14.80
C GLN A 11 -11.04 -34.71 13.42
N ALA A 12 -12.29 -34.88 13.00
CA ALA A 12 -12.80 -34.29 11.76
C ALA A 12 -12.84 -32.75 11.84
N ALA A 13 -13.24 -32.20 12.99
CA ALA A 13 -13.27 -30.76 13.21
C ALA A 13 -11.86 -30.14 13.20
N THR A 14 -10.88 -30.75 13.86
CA THR A 14 -9.48 -30.28 13.84
C THR A 14 -8.88 -30.30 12.43
N ALA A 15 -9.15 -31.36 11.66
CA ALA A 15 -8.65 -31.47 10.29
C ALA A 15 -9.23 -30.39 9.36
N ALA A 16 -10.50 -30.01 9.56
CA ALA A 16 -11.13 -28.93 8.81
C ALA A 16 -10.52 -27.56 9.15
N GLU A 17 -10.20 -27.31 10.42
CA GLU A 17 -9.55 -26.07 10.86
C GLU A 17 -8.13 -25.94 10.31
N ASP A 18 -7.33 -27.01 10.39
CA ASP A 18 -5.98 -27.05 9.82
C ASP A 18 -5.98 -26.79 8.31
N ALA A 19 -6.93 -27.38 7.58
CA ALA A 19 -7.09 -27.17 6.14
C ALA A 19 -7.46 -25.70 5.82
N ALA A 20 -8.32 -25.08 6.63
CA ALA A 20 -8.69 -23.68 6.46
C ALA A 20 -7.50 -22.73 6.71
N LEU A 21 -6.69 -23.01 7.74
CA LEU A 21 -5.46 -22.25 8.03
C LEU A 21 -4.44 -22.38 6.90
N ALA A 22 -4.25 -23.58 6.36
CA ALA A 22 -3.37 -23.82 5.21
C ALA A 22 -3.82 -23.04 3.97
N GLN A 23 -5.13 -23.02 3.69
CA GLN A 23 -5.69 -22.26 2.58
C GLN A 23 -5.51 -20.76 2.75
N ALA A 24 -5.74 -20.22 3.96
CA ALA A 24 -5.53 -18.81 4.27
C ALA A 24 -4.06 -18.39 4.07
N ALA A 25 -3.11 -19.23 4.51
CA ALA A 25 -1.68 -18.99 4.31
C ALA A 25 -1.31 -18.98 2.81
N ALA A 26 -1.88 -19.91 2.02
CA ALA A 26 -1.67 -19.95 0.56
C ALA A 26 -2.21 -18.69 -0.13
N THR A 27 -3.42 -18.25 0.22
CA THR A 27 -4.02 -17.03 -0.32
C THR A 27 -3.21 -15.78 0.05
N LEU A 28 -2.72 -15.68 1.29
CA LEU A 28 -1.85 -14.57 1.71
C LEU A 28 -0.54 -14.54 0.91
N SER A 29 0.10 -15.70 0.74
CA SER A 29 1.32 -15.82 -0.06
C SER A 29 1.12 -15.39 -1.51
N GLN A 30 0.00 -15.80 -2.13
CA GLN A 30 -0.37 -15.39 -3.48
C GLN A 30 -0.57 -13.88 -3.58
N ALA A 31 -1.28 -13.28 -2.62
CA ALA A 31 -1.51 -11.83 -2.58
C ALA A 31 -0.19 -11.06 -2.43
N CYS A 32 0.71 -11.50 -1.57
CA CYS A 32 2.03 -10.90 -1.38
C CYS A 32 2.89 -11.00 -2.65
N THR A 33 2.85 -12.15 -3.32
CA THR A 33 3.55 -12.35 -4.59
C THR A 33 3.01 -11.43 -5.68
N ALA A 34 1.69 -11.31 -5.81
CA ALA A 34 1.06 -10.39 -6.76
C ALA A 34 1.44 -8.93 -6.48
N LEU A 35 1.42 -8.52 -5.21
CA LEU A 35 1.82 -7.18 -4.78
C LEU A 35 3.30 -6.90 -5.08
N TRP A 36 4.19 -7.88 -4.83
CA TRP A 36 5.61 -7.77 -5.16
C TRP A 36 5.82 -7.58 -6.67
N THR A 37 5.21 -8.42 -7.49
CA THR A 37 5.28 -8.32 -8.96
C THR A 37 4.76 -6.97 -9.45
N ALA A 38 3.61 -6.51 -8.95
CA ALA A 38 3.06 -5.20 -9.30
C ALA A 38 4.03 -4.05 -8.93
N THR A 39 4.73 -4.18 -7.80
CA THR A 39 5.73 -3.19 -7.35
C THR A 39 6.93 -3.15 -8.27
N LEU A 40 7.44 -4.32 -8.70
CA LEU A 40 8.53 -4.41 -9.68
C LEU A 40 8.10 -3.81 -11.03
N SER A 41 6.90 -4.12 -11.52
CA SER A 41 6.36 -3.52 -12.74
C SER A 41 6.26 -2.00 -12.66
N LEU A 42 5.80 -1.45 -11.52
CA LEU A 42 5.77 -0.01 -11.28
C LEU A 42 7.17 0.60 -11.27
N MET A 43 8.17 -0.06 -10.66
CA MET A 43 9.56 0.40 -10.68
C MET A 43 10.12 0.43 -12.09
N THR A 44 9.83 -0.59 -12.92
CA THR A 44 10.22 -0.62 -14.34
C THR A 44 9.56 0.52 -15.10
N ALA A 45 8.24 0.68 -14.99
CA ALA A 45 7.52 1.75 -15.68
C ALA A 45 7.95 3.15 -15.21
N PHE A 46 8.35 3.31 -13.95
CA PHE A 46 8.92 4.56 -13.42
C PHE A 46 10.21 4.98 -14.16
N MET A 47 11.02 4.01 -14.61
CA MET A 47 12.27 4.29 -15.34
C MET A 47 12.01 4.84 -16.75
N HIS A 48 10.89 4.47 -17.36
CA HIS A 48 10.52 4.87 -18.71
C HIS A 48 9.56 6.07 -18.77
N GLN A 49 9.10 6.58 -17.62
CA GLN A 49 8.14 7.70 -17.58
C GLN A 49 8.88 9.05 -17.57
N PRO A 50 8.78 9.88 -18.64
CA PRO A 50 9.37 11.21 -18.65
C PRO A 50 8.59 12.25 -17.83
N ALA A 51 7.27 12.10 -17.67
CA ALA A 51 6.41 13.12 -17.06
C ALA A 51 6.58 13.22 -15.52
N PRO A 52 7.03 14.35 -14.95
CA PRO A 52 7.36 14.47 -13.53
C PRO A 52 6.19 14.17 -12.58
N ALA A 53 4.98 14.66 -12.91
CA ALA A 53 3.78 14.44 -12.09
C ALA A 53 3.40 12.94 -12.00
N HIS A 54 3.50 12.20 -13.11
CA HIS A 54 3.25 10.77 -13.11
C HIS A 54 4.33 10.01 -12.32
N ARG A 55 5.60 10.41 -12.43
CA ARG A 55 6.69 9.83 -11.64
C ARG A 55 6.48 9.99 -10.15
N TYR A 56 5.95 11.14 -9.70
CA TYR A 56 5.58 11.37 -8.30
C TYR A 56 4.55 10.34 -7.80
N LEU A 57 3.42 10.19 -8.53
CA LEU A 57 2.36 9.25 -8.15
C LEU A 57 2.87 7.81 -8.13
N MET A 58 3.69 7.42 -9.11
CA MET A 58 4.29 6.10 -9.17
C MET A 58 5.25 5.86 -7.99
N ALA A 59 6.12 6.83 -7.67
CA ALA A 59 7.02 6.72 -6.52
C ALA A 59 6.24 6.57 -5.20
N ARG A 60 5.14 7.31 -5.03
CA ARG A 60 4.25 7.15 -3.88
C ARG A 60 3.61 5.77 -3.82
N LYS A 61 3.12 5.25 -4.95
CA LYS A 61 2.51 3.92 -5.00
C LYS A 61 3.52 2.82 -4.70
N ILE A 62 4.74 2.92 -5.23
CA ILE A 62 5.84 2.00 -4.92
C ILE A 62 6.15 2.02 -3.42
N ALA A 63 6.28 3.21 -2.82
CA ALA A 63 6.52 3.35 -1.38
C ALA A 63 5.41 2.70 -0.54
N ALA A 64 4.14 2.94 -0.90
CA ALA A 64 3.00 2.35 -0.21
C ALA A 64 2.94 0.83 -0.35
N ASN A 65 3.27 0.27 -1.51
CA ASN A 65 3.32 -1.18 -1.68
C ASN A 65 4.40 -1.82 -0.81
N PHE A 66 5.59 -1.21 -0.72
CA PHE A 66 6.64 -1.68 0.20
C PHE A 66 6.22 -1.59 1.67
N ALA A 67 5.55 -0.50 2.05
CA ALA A 67 4.97 -0.35 3.38
C ALA A 67 3.94 -1.46 3.68
N LEU A 68 3.12 -1.84 2.70
CA LEU A 68 2.18 -2.94 2.87
C LEU A 68 2.89 -4.31 2.97
N LEU A 69 3.94 -4.54 2.19
CA LEU A 69 4.73 -5.79 2.22
C LEU A 69 5.49 -5.99 3.53
N GLN A 70 6.04 -4.93 4.13
CA GLN A 70 6.75 -5.04 5.42
C GLN A 70 5.82 -5.46 6.56
N ASP A 71 4.52 -5.19 6.49
CA ASP A 71 3.60 -5.48 7.58
C ASP A 71 3.07 -6.93 7.50
N GLN A 72 3.41 -7.67 6.45
CA GLN A 72 2.90 -9.03 6.25
C GLN A 72 3.71 -10.07 7.06
N PRO A 73 3.02 -10.99 7.76
CA PRO A 73 3.67 -11.99 8.61
C PRO A 73 4.41 -13.07 7.81
N CYS A 74 4.06 -13.27 6.54
CA CYS A 74 4.63 -14.31 5.67
C CYS A 74 6.11 -14.08 5.28
N PHE A 75 6.65 -12.88 5.52
CA PHE A 75 8.06 -12.56 5.23
C PHE A 75 8.95 -12.75 6.47
N THR A 76 10.24 -12.95 6.23
CA THR A 76 11.24 -12.95 7.31
C THR A 76 11.47 -11.53 7.84
N HIS A 77 11.98 -11.41 9.07
CA HIS A 77 12.32 -10.11 9.66
C HIS A 77 13.27 -9.29 8.74
N LYS A 78 14.31 -9.93 8.20
CA LYS A 78 15.27 -9.30 7.28
C LYS A 78 14.60 -8.77 6.01
N ALA A 79 13.64 -9.51 5.45
CA ALA A 79 12.89 -9.05 4.28
C ALA A 79 12.02 -7.84 4.61
N ARG A 80 11.30 -7.88 5.75
CA ARG A 80 10.52 -6.74 6.24
C ARG A 80 11.37 -5.49 6.45
N GLU A 81 12.54 -5.60 7.06
CA GLU A 81 13.47 -4.46 7.19
C GLU A 81 13.91 -3.90 5.84
N SER A 82 14.16 -4.77 4.86
CA SER A 82 14.54 -4.35 3.51
C SER A 82 13.40 -3.58 2.85
N PHE A 83 12.17 -4.06 2.98
CA PHE A 83 10.97 -3.34 2.52
C PHE A 83 10.79 -2.00 3.23
N ALA A 84 11.02 -1.91 4.54
CA ALA A 84 10.96 -0.66 5.29
C ALA A 84 11.95 0.40 4.76
N ARG A 85 13.19 -0.02 4.50
CA ARG A 85 14.23 0.85 3.90
C ARG A 85 13.82 1.31 2.50
N LEU A 86 13.27 0.42 1.69
CA LEU A 86 12.80 0.74 0.34
C LEU A 86 11.59 1.67 0.36
N ALA A 87 10.61 1.45 1.25
CA ALA A 87 9.47 2.33 1.45
C ALA A 87 9.92 3.75 1.80
N THR A 88 10.86 3.87 2.74
CA THR A 88 11.45 5.16 3.13
C THR A 88 12.20 5.82 1.98
N HIS A 89 13.00 5.06 1.23
CA HIS A 89 13.76 5.58 0.09
C HIS A 89 12.83 6.12 -1.00
N TRP A 90 11.81 5.34 -1.38
CA TRP A 90 10.83 5.74 -2.39
C TRP A 90 9.92 6.87 -1.92
N GLY A 91 9.61 6.96 -0.62
CA GLY A 91 8.94 8.11 -0.02
C GLY A 91 9.73 9.40 -0.22
N LYS A 92 11.01 9.40 0.18
CA LYS A 92 11.91 10.55 -0.05
C LYS A 92 12.04 10.89 -1.54
N LYS A 93 12.05 9.88 -2.41
CA LYS A 93 12.09 10.08 -3.86
C LYS A 93 10.81 10.72 -4.39
N ALA A 94 9.65 10.32 -3.88
CA ALA A 94 8.38 10.96 -4.19
C ALA A 94 8.39 12.42 -3.72
N ASP A 95 8.83 12.71 -2.50
CA ASP A 95 8.87 14.09 -1.98
C ASP A 95 9.71 15.02 -2.86
N ARG A 96 10.84 14.54 -3.39
CA ARG A 96 11.68 15.28 -4.34
C ARG A 96 11.02 15.54 -5.69
N LEU A 97 10.15 14.63 -6.11
CA LEU A 97 9.39 14.71 -7.35
C LEU A 97 8.05 15.42 -7.17
N SER A 98 7.68 15.73 -5.92
CA SER A 98 6.43 16.40 -5.62
C SER A 98 6.32 17.60 -6.55
N PRO A 99 5.19 17.78 -7.25
CA PRO A 99 4.89 19.06 -7.84
C PRO A 99 5.07 20.04 -6.68
N LYS A 100 6.04 20.97 -6.80
CA LYS A 100 6.05 22.12 -5.91
C LYS A 100 4.68 22.71 -6.14
N GLN A 101 3.76 22.54 -5.18
CA GLN A 101 2.57 23.37 -5.18
C GLN A 101 3.16 24.77 -5.27
N ASP A 102 2.83 25.48 -6.35
CA ASP A 102 3.08 26.89 -6.44
C ASP A 102 2.43 27.48 -5.20
N LYS A 103 3.25 27.63 -4.16
CA LYS A 103 2.92 28.38 -2.96
C LYS A 103 2.49 29.71 -3.55
N PRO A 104 1.22 30.15 -3.42
CA PRO A 104 0.86 31.46 -3.90
C PRO A 104 1.79 32.43 -3.18
N SER A 105 2.77 32.94 -3.92
CA SER A 105 3.59 34.05 -3.47
C SER A 105 2.60 35.16 -3.19
N GLY A 106 2.73 35.77 -2.01
CA GLY A 106 1.75 36.71 -1.45
C GLY A 106 1.16 37.63 -2.50
N GLY A 107 -0.09 37.36 -2.85
CA GLY A 107 -0.94 38.21 -3.66
C GLY A 107 -2.26 38.30 -2.93
N PHE A 108 -2.32 39.13 -1.90
CA PHE A 108 -3.58 39.71 -1.43
C PHE A 108 -4.12 40.61 -2.55
N GLY A 109 -4.59 39.98 -3.62
CA GLY A 109 -5.48 40.59 -4.59
C GLY A 109 -6.88 40.48 -4.03
N ALA A 110 -7.26 41.47 -3.23
CA ALA A 110 -8.62 41.70 -2.82
C ALA A 110 -9.50 41.92 -4.06
N LEU A 111 -10.05 40.86 -4.64
CA LEU A 111 -11.22 40.97 -5.50
C LEU A 111 -12.45 40.98 -4.59
N ARG A 112 -12.76 42.19 -4.08
CA ARG A 112 -14.09 42.48 -3.52
C ARG A 112 -15.11 42.33 -4.65
N PRO A 113 -16.20 41.57 -4.48
CA PRO A 113 -17.33 41.67 -5.38
C PRO A 113 -17.99 43.06 -5.24
N ALA A 114 -18.03 43.83 -6.32
CA ALA A 114 -18.59 45.18 -6.38
C ALA A 114 -20.14 45.21 -6.49
N TRP A 115 -20.86 44.19 -6.01
CA TRP A 115 -22.32 44.09 -6.16
C TRP A 115 -23.11 44.10 -4.83
N LEU A 116 -22.46 44.39 -3.70
CA LEU A 116 -23.10 44.57 -2.39
C LEU A 116 -23.10 46.06 -1.98
N SER A 117 -23.68 46.91 -2.82
CA SER A 117 -23.95 48.31 -2.47
C SER A 117 -25.31 48.72 -3.04
N GLY A 118 -26.33 48.81 -2.18
CA GLY A 118 -27.58 49.48 -2.53
C GLY A 118 -28.87 48.80 -2.08
N LEU A 119 -29.01 48.50 -0.79
CA LEU A 119 -30.32 48.41 -0.14
C LEU A 119 -30.11 48.94 1.27
N PHE A 120 -30.33 50.26 1.41
CA PHE A 120 -30.78 51.04 2.57
C PHE A 120 -30.43 52.51 2.30
#